data_AF-A0AA40HYI3-F1
#
_entry.id   AF-A0AA40HYI3-F1
#
_cell.length_a   1.000
_cell.length_b   1.000
_cell.length_c   1.000
_cell.angle_alpha   90.00
_cell.angle_beta   90.00
_cell.angle_gamma   90.00
#
_symmetry.space_group_name_H-M   'P 1'
#
loop_
_entity.id
_entity.type
_entity.pdbx_description
1 polymer ?
#
loop_
_entity_poly.entity_id
_entity_poly.type
_entity_poly.pdbx_seq_one_letter_code
_entity_poly.pdbx_strand_id
1 'polypeptide(L)'
;MLMTKKNWIAIYELLFKEGVMVAKKDVHMPKHPELADKNVPNLHVMKAMQSLKSRGYVKEQFSWRHFYWYLTNEGIQYLRNYIHLPPEIVPTTLHRSQSETGLPRPKCLKGK
;
A
#
# COMPACT_ATOMS: atom_id res chain seq x y z
N MET A 1 -4.49 15.76 -12.37
CA MET A 1 -5.19 16.51 -11.30
C MET A 1 -4.16 17.34 -10.56
N LEU A 2 -4.43 18.62 -10.34
CA LEU A 2 -3.57 19.48 -9.54
C LEU A 2 -3.82 19.19 -8.06
N MET A 3 -2.77 18.82 -7.33
CA MET A 3 -2.81 18.52 -5.89
C MET A 3 -1.57 19.09 -5.22
N THR A 4 -1.67 19.43 -3.93
CA THR A 4 -0.54 19.95 -3.15
C THR A 4 0.54 18.87 -3.02
N LYS A 5 1.82 19.29 -3.05
CA LYS A 5 2.96 18.36 -2.87
C LYS A 5 2.89 17.60 -1.54
N LYS A 6 2.40 18.26 -0.48
CA LYS A 6 2.21 17.65 0.84
C LYS A 6 1.29 16.43 0.78
N ASN A 7 0.18 16.52 0.04
CA ASN A 7 -0.78 15.42 -0.05
C ASN A 7 -0.23 14.27 -0.90
N TRP A 8 0.53 14.57 -1.96
CA TRP A 8 1.23 13.56 -2.74
C TRP A 8 2.22 12.75 -1.89
N ILE A 9 3.10 13.46 -1.18
CA ILE A 9 4.11 12.85 -0.32
C ILE A 9 3.42 11.99 0.76
N ALA A 10 2.38 12.51 1.40
CA ALA A 10 1.61 11.78 2.40
C ALA A 10 1.02 10.45 1.89
N ILE A 11 0.45 10.46 0.68
CA ILE A 11 -0.13 9.26 0.05
C ILE A 11 0.98 8.25 -0.27
N TYR A 12 2.10 8.73 -0.82
CA TYR A 12 3.23 7.88 -1.19
C TYR A 12 3.95 7.27 0.00
N GLU A 13 4.12 8.03 1.08
CA GLU A 13 4.66 7.53 2.35
C GLU A 13 3.82 6.39 2.90
N LEU A 14 2.48 6.55 2.93
CA LEU A 14 1.58 5.51 3.42
C LEU A 14 1.67 4.26 2.52
N LEU A 15 1.62 4.44 1.20
CA LEU A 15 1.73 3.35 0.24
C LEU A 15 3.06 2.59 0.38
N PHE A 16 4.16 3.31 0.61
CA PHE A 16 5.49 2.70 0.76
C PHE A 16 5.65 1.99 2.11
N LYS A 17 5.05 2.51 3.18
CA LYS A 17 5.08 1.89 4.51
C LYS A 17 4.32 0.56 4.52
N GLU A 18 3.07 0.58 4.06
CA GLU A 18 2.20 -0.59 4.12
C GLU A 18 2.41 -1.54 2.94
N GLY A 19 2.77 -1.02 1.76
CA GLY A 19 2.92 -1.80 0.52
C GLY A 19 1.60 -2.14 -0.19
N VAL A 20 0.47 -1.87 0.47
CA VAL A 20 -0.90 -2.04 -0.05
C VAL A 20 -1.72 -0.82 0.35
N MET A 21 -2.71 -0.45 -0.46
CA MET A 21 -3.65 0.62 -0.13
C MET A 21 -5.05 0.26 -0.60
N VAL A 22 -6.06 0.63 0.18
CA VAL A 22 -7.47 0.35 -0.14
C VAL A 22 -8.26 1.64 -0.09
N ALA A 23 -9.07 1.93 -1.11
CA ALA A 23 -10.00 3.06 -1.06
C ALA A 23 -11.39 2.70 -1.58
N LYS A 24 -12.42 3.23 -0.91
CA LYS A 24 -13.79 3.19 -1.41
C LYS A 24 -13.92 4.10 -2.62
N LYS A 25 -14.65 3.69 -3.66
CA LYS A 25 -15.04 4.52 -4.81
C LYS A 25 -16.13 5.50 -4.39
N ASP A 26 -15.70 6.56 -3.72
CA ASP A 26 -16.52 7.68 -3.27
C ASP A 26 -15.73 8.99 -3.42
N VAL A 27 -16.16 9.83 -4.34
CA VAL A 27 -15.47 11.08 -4.69
C VAL A 27 -15.76 12.19 -3.68
N HIS A 28 -16.91 12.12 -3.00
CA HIS A 28 -17.37 13.18 -2.10
C HIS A 28 -16.89 12.99 -0.66
N MET A 29 -16.23 11.86 -0.38
CA MET A 29 -15.67 11.57 0.93
C MET A 29 -14.54 12.57 1.25
N PRO A 30 -14.71 13.43 2.29
CA PRO A 30 -13.79 14.53 2.57
C PRO A 30 -12.45 14.06 3.14
N LYS A 31 -12.42 12.91 3.80
CA LYS A 31 -11.20 12.33 4.40
C LYS A 31 -11.14 10.84 4.15
N HIS A 32 -9.97 10.37 3.77
CA HIS A 32 -9.69 8.94 3.64
C HIS A 32 -9.38 8.33 5.03
N PRO A 33 -9.93 7.16 5.41
CA PRO A 33 -9.80 6.59 6.76
C PRO A 33 -8.35 6.37 7.21
N GLU A 34 -7.47 5.87 6.33
CA GLU A 34 -6.05 5.63 6.67
C GLU A 34 -5.19 6.91 6.66
N LEU A 35 -5.71 8.02 6.13
CA LEU A 35 -5.04 9.33 6.05
C LEU A 35 -5.81 10.41 6.80
N ALA A 36 -6.62 10.01 7.79
CA ALA A 36 -7.48 10.91 8.55
C ALA A 36 -6.68 12.04 9.23
N ASP A 37 -5.47 11.74 9.69
CA ASP A 37 -4.59 12.69 10.40
C ASP A 37 -4.07 13.81 9.49
N LYS A 38 -3.86 13.51 8.20
CA LYS A 38 -3.26 14.45 7.22
C LYS A 38 -4.32 15.22 6.41
N ASN A 39 -5.61 15.07 6.73
CA ASN A 39 -6.74 15.70 6.04
C ASN A 39 -6.73 15.52 4.50
N VAL A 40 -6.34 14.33 4.03
CA VAL A 40 -6.27 14.04 2.59
C VAL A 40 -7.65 13.59 2.08
N PRO A 41 -8.22 14.26 1.06
CA PRO A 41 -9.47 13.83 0.45
C PRO A 41 -9.33 12.51 -0.30
N ASN A 42 -10.40 11.70 -0.32
CA ASN A 42 -10.37 10.40 -0.98
C ASN A 42 -10.18 10.52 -2.51
N LEU A 43 -10.70 11.59 -3.11
CA LEU A 43 -10.46 11.91 -4.52
C LEU A 43 -8.95 12.01 -4.84
N HIS A 44 -8.16 12.59 -3.92
CA HIS A 44 -6.72 12.75 -4.13
C HIS A 44 -6.02 11.39 -4.17
N VAL A 45 -6.41 10.48 -3.26
CA VAL A 45 -5.92 9.10 -3.23
C VAL A 45 -6.24 8.38 -4.53
N MET A 46 -7.51 8.41 -4.95
CA MET A 46 -7.95 7.76 -6.19
C MET A 46 -7.19 8.27 -7.42
N LYS A 47 -6.97 9.58 -7.54
CA LYS A 47 -6.28 10.18 -8.68
C LYS A 47 -4.77 9.99 -8.62
N ALA A 48 -4.17 9.98 -7.43
CA ALA A 48 -2.77 9.62 -7.24
C ALA A 48 -2.51 8.17 -7.68
N MET A 49 -3.33 7.24 -7.19
CA MET A 49 -3.20 5.82 -7.54
C MET A 49 -3.47 5.55 -9.02
N GLN A 50 -4.45 6.24 -9.62
CA GLN A 50 -4.69 6.16 -11.07
C GLN A 50 -3.44 6.55 -11.87
N SER A 51 -2.71 7.58 -11.43
CA SER A 51 -1.46 8.00 -12.09
C SER A 51 -0.33 6.99 -11.93
N LEU A 52 -0.17 6.37 -10.75
CA LEU A 52 0.82 5.33 -10.52
C LEU A 52 0.52 4.07 -11.33
N LYS A 53 -0.76 3.68 -11.40
CA LYS A 53 -1.24 2.56 -12.23
C LYS A 53 -0.89 2.78 -13.71
N SER A 54 -1.16 3.96 -14.26
CA SER A 54 -0.88 4.24 -15.68
C SER A 54 0.60 4.11 -16.05
N ARG A 55 1.50 4.18 -15.07
CA ARG A 55 2.95 4.04 -15.22
C ARG A 55 3.47 2.63 -14.90
N GLY A 56 2.61 1.71 -14.46
CA GLY A 56 2.99 0.33 -14.12
C GLY A 56 3.54 0.13 -12.69
N TYR A 57 3.58 1.17 -11.86
CA TYR A 57 4.13 1.09 -10.50
C TYR A 57 3.22 0.40 -9.47
N VAL A 58 1.94 0.28 -9.79
CA VAL A 58 0.92 -0.27 -8.89
C VAL A 58 -0.03 -1.15 -9.71
N LYS A 59 -0.37 -2.32 -9.16
CA LYS A 59 -1.41 -3.19 -9.68
C LYS A 59 -2.73 -2.85 -8.98
N GLU A 60 -3.76 -2.59 -9.78
CA GLU A 60 -5.10 -2.28 -9.29
C GLU A 60 -6.04 -3.48 -9.43
N GLN A 61 -6.82 -3.75 -8.40
CA GLN A 61 -7.98 -4.63 -8.42
C GLN A 61 -9.20 -3.84 -7.94
N PHE A 62 -10.31 -3.91 -8.66
CA PHE A 62 -11.55 -3.22 -8.28
C PHE A 62 -12.65 -4.24 -7.99
N SER A 63 -13.21 -4.18 -6.78
CA SER A 63 -14.25 -5.12 -6.34
C SER A 63 -15.18 -4.48 -5.32
N TRP A 64 -16.48 -4.73 -5.42
CA TRP A 64 -17.50 -4.22 -4.48
C TRP A 64 -17.47 -2.70 -4.23
N ARG A 65 -17.14 -1.89 -5.24
CA ARG A 65 -16.90 -0.43 -5.11
C ARG A 65 -15.67 -0.06 -4.26
N HIS A 66 -14.74 -0.98 -4.05
CA HIS A 66 -13.45 -0.73 -3.42
C HIS A 66 -12.32 -0.95 -4.42
N PHE A 67 -11.37 -0.02 -4.40
CA PHE A 67 -10.08 -0.15 -5.07
C PHE A 67 -9.09 -0.79 -4.11
N TYR A 68 -8.39 -1.80 -4.60
CA TYR A 68 -7.30 -2.48 -3.93
C TYR A 68 -6.05 -2.26 -4.79
N TRP A 69 -5.02 -1.68 -4.21
CA TRP A 69 -3.78 -1.38 -4.90
C TRP A 69 -2.62 -2.13 -4.25
N TYR A 70 -1.86 -2.81 -5.09
CA TYR A 70 -0.67 -3.57 -4.70
C TYR A 70 0.56 -2.91 -5.31
N LEU A 71 1.55 -2.59 -4.49
CA LEU A 71 2.79 -1.99 -4.95
C LEU A 71 3.64 -3.02 -5.70
N THR A 72 4.15 -2.69 -6.87
CA THR A 72 5.05 -3.56 -7.65
C THR A 72 6.52 -3.27 -7.32
N ASN A 73 7.43 -4.19 -7.66
CA ASN A 73 8.87 -4.02 -7.43
C ASN A 73 9.43 -2.74 -8.09
N GLU A 74 8.97 -2.41 -9.29
CA GLU A 74 9.33 -1.15 -9.98
C GLU A 74 8.79 0.07 -9.23
N GLY A 75 7.56 -0.02 -8.73
CA GLY A 75 6.95 1.03 -7.91
C GLY A 75 7.71 1.29 -6.62
N ILE A 76 8.26 0.26 -5.98
CA ILE A 76 9.12 0.41 -4.79
C ILE A 76 10.34 1.28 -5.12
N GLN A 77 11.02 1.00 -6.23
CA GLN A 77 12.19 1.78 -6.65
C GLN A 77 11.82 3.23 -6.97
N TYR A 78 10.69 3.44 -7.67
CA TYR A 78 10.20 4.77 -7.99
C TYR A 78 9.89 5.60 -6.74
N LEU A 79 9.12 5.04 -5.80
CA LEU A 79 8.75 5.72 -4.56
C LEU A 79 9.96 6.01 -3.68
N ARG A 80 10.94 5.09 -3.62
CA ARG A 80 12.19 5.30 -2.90
C ARG A 80 12.95 6.52 -3.43
N ASN A 81 13.11 6.62 -4.75
CA ASN A 81 13.78 7.74 -5.39
C ASN A 81 13.01 9.06 -5.22
N TYR A 82 11.67 9.00 -5.18
CA TYR A 82 10.82 10.17 -5.02
C TYR A 82 10.83 10.74 -3.59
N ILE A 83 10.80 9.88 -2.57
CA ILE A 83 10.77 10.28 -1.16
C ILE A 83 12.20 10.44 -0.59
N HIS A 84 13.22 9.98 -1.31
CA HIS A 84 14.63 10.00 -0.89
C HIS A 84 14.91 9.18 0.37
N LEU A 85 14.31 7.98 0.46
CA LEU A 85 14.58 7.04 1.55
C LEU A 85 15.84 6.19 1.26
N PRO A 86 16.60 5.79 2.29
CA PRO A 86 17.71 4.85 2.14
C PRO A 86 17.23 3.48 1.62
N PRO A 87 18.10 2.70 0.95
CA PRO A 87 17.74 1.43 0.29
C PRO A 87 17.33 0.31 1.26
N GLU A 88 17.64 0.48 2.55
CA GLU A 88 17.36 -0.47 3.62
C GLU A 88 15.88 -0.55 4.00
N ILE A 89 15.12 0.53 3.78
CA ILE A 89 13.71 0.56 4.15
C ILE A 89 12.92 -0.16 3.05
N VAL A 90 12.22 -1.21 3.47
CA VAL A 90 11.41 -2.08 2.62
C VAL A 90 9.96 -2.01 3.12
N PRO A 91 8.94 -2.01 2.24
CA PRO A 91 7.54 -2.08 2.65
C PRO A 91 7.27 -3.28 3.57
N THR A 92 6.30 -3.11 4.46
CA THR A 92 5.90 -4.13 5.46
C THR A 92 5.57 -5.48 4.82
N THR A 93 5.05 -5.50 3.59
CA THR A 93 4.74 -6.74 2.84
C THR A 93 5.94 -7.63 2.56
N LEU A 94 7.14 -7.08 2.46
CA LEU A 94 8.37 -7.83 2.21
C LEU A 94 9.13 -8.16 3.50
N HIS A 95 8.74 -7.55 4.62
CA HIS A 95 9.28 -7.93 5.91
C HIS A 95 8.73 -9.32 6.25
N ARG A 96 9.59 -10.34 6.25
CA ARG A 96 9.20 -11.68 6.66
C ARG A 96 8.88 -11.64 8.14
N SER A 97 7.60 -11.51 8.49
CA SER A 97 7.15 -11.80 9.84
C SER A 97 7.53 -13.25 10.12
N GLN A 98 8.44 -13.48 11.06
CA GLN A 98 8.53 -14.80 11.69
C GLN A 98 7.15 -15.03 12.31
N SER A 99 6.31 -15.81 11.65
CA SER A 99 5.12 -16.32 12.30
C SER A 99 5.62 -17.16 13.47
N GLU A 100 5.35 -16.73 14.70
CA GLU A 100 5.48 -17.54 15.92
C GLU A 100 4.44 -18.68 15.94
N THR A 101 4.24 -19.34 14.81
CA THR A 101 3.52 -20.60 14.72
C THR A 101 4.53 -21.72 14.61
N GLY A 102 5.39 -21.78 15.62
CA GLY A 102 6.03 -23.01 16.06
C GLY A 102 5.01 -23.88 16.81
N LEU A 103 3.92 -24.26 16.14
CA LEU A 103 3.19 -25.44 16.58
C LEU A 103 4.05 -26.63 16.13
N PRO A 104 4.60 -27.45 17.05
CA PRO A 104 5.34 -28.63 16.64
C PRO A 104 4.39 -29.52 15.84
N ARG A 105 4.76 -29.86 14.60
CA ARG A 105 4.04 -30.87 13.82
C ARG A 105 3.89 -32.11 14.71
N PRO A 106 2.67 -32.62 14.95
CA PRO A 106 2.52 -33.83 15.75
C PRO A 106 3.26 -34.95 15.03
N LYS A 107 4.21 -35.60 15.73
CA LYS A 107 4.90 -36.78 15.21
C LYS A 107 3.85 -37.87 15.04
N CYS A 108 3.65 -38.33 13.81
CA CYS A 108 2.82 -39.49 13.51
C CYS A 108 3.38 -40.70 14.27
N LEU A 109 2.66 -41.17 15.29
CA LEU A 109 2.98 -42.40 16.02
C LEU A 109 2.73 -43.58 15.07
N LYS A 110 3.80 -44.17 14.52
CA LYS A 110 3.73 -45.47 13.84
C LYS A 110 3.43 -46.54 14.89
N GLY A 111 2.18 -47.02 14.89
CA GLY A 111 1.77 -48.24 15.59
C GLY A 111 2.35 -49.48 14.92
N LYS A 112 2.69 -50.46 15.74
CA LYS A 112 3.24 -51.79 15.39
C LYS A 112 2.24 -52.65 14.64
#